data_AF-A0A7C6PY37-F1
#
_entry.id   AF-A0A7C6PY37-F1
#
_cell.length_a   1.000
_cell.length_b   1.000
_cell.length_c   1.000
_cell.angle_alpha   90.00
_cell.angle_beta   90.00
_cell.angle_gamma   90.00
#
_symmetry.space_group_name_H-M   'P 1'
#
loop_
_entity.id
_entity.type
_entity.pdbx_description
1 polymer ?
#
loop_
_entity_poly.entity_id
_entity_poly.type
_entity_poly.pdbx_seq_one_letter_code
_entity_poly.pdbx_strand_id
1 'polypeptide(L)'
;MYLDDAKIVLKEILKKTDITPFLWGERGIGKSQCVYQVAQELSADGEKWDVIELRIGQMEVGDLIGVPKVEKGRTIWARPEWFPTTGKGIIFLDEPNRDNAGDVTQAIFQLVLDKRL
;
A
#
# COMPACT_ATOMS: atom_id res chain seq x y z
N MET A 1 4.49 0.13 -23.30
CA MET A 1 3.84 -0.89 -22.45
C MET A 1 2.40 -0.46 -22.30
N TYR A 2 1.45 -1.26 -22.77
CA TYR A 2 0.04 -0.97 -22.63
C TYR A 2 -0.41 -1.30 -21.20
N LEU A 3 -1.54 -0.74 -20.76
CA LEU A 3 -2.07 -0.97 -19.40
C LEU A 3 -2.33 -2.47 -19.14
N ASP A 4 -2.69 -3.22 -20.19
CA ASP A 4 -2.90 -4.66 -20.10
C ASP A 4 -1.61 -5.44 -19.84
N ASP A 5 -0.49 -5.05 -20.48
CA ASP A 5 0.82 -5.62 -20.19
C ASP A 5 1.22 -5.34 -18.73
N ALA A 6 0.96 -4.12 -18.26
CA ALA A 6 1.27 -3.72 -16.89
C ALA A 6 0.50 -4.55 -15.85
N LYS A 7 -0.77 -4.91 -16.13
CA LYS A 7 -1.57 -5.80 -15.27
C LYS A 7 -0.94 -7.19 -15.16
N ILE A 8 -0.50 -7.76 -16.29
CA ILE A 8 0.15 -9.08 -16.31
C ILE A 8 1.42 -9.04 -15.46
N VAL A 9 2.28 -8.05 -15.68
CA VAL A 9 3.54 -7.90 -14.93
C VAL A 9 3.27 -7.66 -13.44
N LEU A 10 2.33 -6.79 -13.10
CA LEU A 10 1.96 -6.51 -11.71
C LEU A 10 1.48 -7.77 -10.98
N LYS A 11 0.61 -8.56 -11.63
CA LYS A 11 0.12 -9.83 -11.07
C LYS A 11 1.26 -10.81 -10.79
N GLU A 12 2.18 -10.95 -11.74
CA GLU A 12 3.34 -11.84 -11.59
C GLU A 12 4.27 -11.38 -10.46
N ILE A 13 4.55 -10.07 -10.36
CA ILE A 13 5.35 -9.49 -9.28
C ILE A 13 4.71 -9.81 -7.92
N LEU A 14 3.40 -9.53 -7.77
CA LEU A 14 2.67 -9.72 -6.52
C LEU A 14 2.56 -11.19 -6.10
N LYS A 15 2.48 -12.15 -7.05
CA LYS A 15 2.37 -13.58 -6.74
C LYS A 15 3.71 -14.25 -6.48
N LYS A 16 4.77 -13.82 -7.18
CA LYS A 16 6.02 -14.60 -7.29
C LYS A 16 7.22 -13.95 -6.65
N THR A 17 7.12 -12.70 -6.21
CA THR A 17 8.26 -11.95 -5.69
C THR A 17 7.90 -11.18 -4.43
N ASP A 18 8.94 -10.69 -3.75
CA ASP A 18 8.80 -9.80 -2.60
C ASP A 18 8.99 -8.31 -2.99
N ILE A 19 9.03 -7.99 -4.28
CA ILE A 19 9.28 -6.63 -4.77
C ILE A 19 8.03 -5.76 -4.56
N THR A 20 8.22 -4.52 -4.10
CA THR A 20 7.16 -3.49 -4.07
C THR A 20 7.19 -2.72 -5.40
N PRO A 21 6.23 -2.97 -6.33
CA PRO A 21 6.25 -2.34 -7.64
C PRO A 21 5.79 -0.88 -7.59
N PHE A 22 6.36 -0.05 -8.47
CA PHE A 22 5.92 1.33 -8.68
C PHE A 22 5.31 1.48 -10.08
N LEU A 23 4.01 1.82 -10.15
CA LEU A 23 3.32 2.09 -11.41
C LEU A 23 3.48 3.57 -11.81
N TRP A 24 4.13 3.81 -12.93
CA TRP A 24 4.36 5.17 -13.46
C TRP A 24 3.75 5.37 -14.85
N GLY A 25 3.32 6.60 -15.16
CA GLY A 25 2.77 6.98 -16.46
C GLY A 25 1.90 8.24 -16.39
N GLU A 26 1.19 8.58 -17.46
CA GLU A 26 0.34 9.78 -17.52
C GLU A 26 -0.87 9.74 -16.57
N ARG A 27 -1.37 10.92 -16.19
CA ARG A 27 -2.59 11.05 -15.39
C ARG A 27 -3.79 10.53 -16.19
N GLY A 28 -4.68 9.78 -15.55
CA GLY A 28 -5.92 9.30 -16.18
C GLY A 28 -5.77 8.02 -17.01
N ILE A 29 -4.56 7.45 -17.15
CA ILE A 29 -4.33 6.20 -17.90
C ILE A 29 -4.92 4.94 -17.23
N GLY A 30 -5.49 5.05 -16.02
CA GLY A 30 -6.12 3.92 -15.34
C GLY A 30 -5.21 3.13 -14.38
N LYS A 31 -4.12 3.73 -13.86
CA LYS A 31 -3.20 3.07 -12.93
C LYS A 31 -3.89 2.52 -11.67
N SER A 32 -4.70 3.35 -11.00
CA SER A 32 -5.42 2.92 -9.79
C SER A 32 -6.42 1.81 -10.12
N GLN A 33 -7.16 1.96 -11.23
CA GLN A 33 -8.09 0.92 -11.73
C GLN A 33 -7.37 -0.41 -12.02
N CYS A 34 -6.15 -0.36 -12.55
CA CYS A 34 -5.32 -1.54 -12.79
C CYS A 34 -5.04 -2.31 -11.49
N VAL A 35 -4.71 -1.62 -10.39
CA VAL A 35 -4.48 -2.26 -9.08
C VAL A 35 -5.74 -2.99 -8.59
N TYR A 36 -6.90 -2.32 -8.67
CA TYR A 36 -8.19 -2.92 -8.27
C TYR A 36 -8.56 -4.14 -9.12
N GLN A 37 -8.36 -4.05 -10.44
CA GLN A 37 -8.61 -5.17 -11.36
C GLN A 37 -7.70 -6.36 -11.06
N VAL A 38 -6.42 -6.12 -10.80
CA VAL A 38 -5.47 -7.18 -10.45
C VAL A 38 -5.87 -7.87 -9.14
N ALA A 39 -6.31 -7.14 -8.12
CA ALA A 39 -6.81 -7.75 -6.89
C ALA A 39 -8.07 -8.61 -7.12
N GLN A 40 -8.99 -8.17 -7.98
CA GLN A 40 -10.17 -8.95 -8.37
C GLN A 40 -9.78 -10.23 -9.10
N GLU A 41 -8.86 -10.15 -10.07
CA GLU A 41 -8.34 -11.33 -10.78
C GLU A 41 -7.64 -12.30 -9.84
N LEU A 42 -6.81 -11.80 -8.92
CA LEU A 42 -6.16 -12.61 -7.89
C LEU A 42 -7.16 -13.27 -6.95
N SER A 43 -8.29 -12.61 -6.68
CA SER A 43 -9.35 -13.16 -5.85
C SER A 43 -10.10 -14.32 -6.50
N ALA A 44 -10.07 -14.41 -7.84
CA ALA A 44 -10.71 -15.50 -8.58
C ALA A 44 -10.02 -16.86 -8.36
N ASP A 45 -8.78 -16.87 -7.87
CA ASP A 45 -8.02 -18.08 -7.56
C ASP A 45 -8.45 -18.77 -6.24
N GLY A 46 -9.51 -18.28 -5.59
CA GLY A 46 -10.16 -18.92 -4.43
C GLY A 46 -9.82 -18.32 -3.07
N GLU A 47 -8.91 -17.35 -3.02
CA GLU A 47 -8.56 -16.59 -1.82
C GLU A 47 -8.82 -15.11 -2.06
N LYS A 48 -9.56 -14.44 -1.18
CA LYS A 48 -9.90 -13.02 -1.35
C LYS A 48 -8.66 -12.13 -1.16
N TRP A 49 -8.42 -11.24 -2.13
CA TRP A 49 -7.41 -10.19 -2.05
C TRP A 49 -8.08 -8.85 -1.81
N ASP A 50 -7.86 -8.28 -0.62
CA ASP A 50 -8.36 -6.95 -0.27
C ASP A 50 -7.39 -5.86 -0.75
N VAL A 51 -7.91 -4.69 -1.13
CA VAL A 51 -7.09 -3.52 -1.47
C VAL A 51 -7.27 -2.46 -0.41
N ILE A 52 -6.16 -2.03 0.18
CA ILE A 52 -6.10 -0.94 1.16
C ILE A 52 -5.43 0.24 0.48
N GLU A 53 -6.23 1.19 0.02
CA GLU A 53 -5.72 2.40 -0.61
C GLU A 53 -5.35 3.43 0.46
N LEU A 54 -4.08 3.83 0.47
CA LEU A 54 -3.55 4.91 1.31
C LEU A 54 -3.19 6.09 0.41
N ARG A 55 -3.93 7.19 0.52
CA ARG A 55 -3.66 8.44 -0.20
C ARG A 55 -2.61 9.24 0.57
N ILE A 56 -1.34 8.97 0.31
CA ILE A 56 -0.20 9.51 1.08
C ILE A 56 -0.25 11.03 1.22
N GLY A 57 -0.56 11.78 0.15
CA GLY A 57 -0.65 13.24 0.20
C GLY A 57 -1.80 13.82 1.04
N GLN A 58 -2.65 12.98 1.64
CA GLN A 58 -3.78 13.38 2.49
C GLN A 58 -3.66 12.83 3.93
N MET A 59 -2.59 12.11 4.24
CA MET A 59 -2.40 11.44 5.52
C MET A 59 -1.36 12.17 6.37
N GLU A 60 -1.49 12.05 7.69
CA GLU A 60 -0.47 12.46 8.64
C GLU A 60 0.43 11.27 9.02
N VAL A 61 1.62 11.54 9.56
CA VAL A 61 2.57 10.49 9.99
C VAL A 61 1.90 9.54 11.00
N GLY A 62 1.12 10.07 11.94
CA GLY A 62 0.40 9.27 12.94
C GLY A 62 -0.66 8.34 12.36
N ASP A 63 -1.22 8.66 11.19
CA ASP A 63 -2.16 7.78 10.49
C ASP A 63 -1.45 6.56 9.90
N LEU A 64 -0.16 6.70 9.55
CA LEU A 64 0.65 5.63 8.97
C LEU A 64 1.32 4.75 10.02
N ILE A 65 1.96 5.34 11.04
CA ILE A 65 2.73 4.58 12.03
C ILE A 65 1.90 4.23 13.27
N GLY A 66 0.70 4.82 13.39
CA GLY A 66 -0.12 4.76 14.57
C GLY A 66 0.11 5.92 15.53
N VAL A 67 -0.64 5.92 16.62
CA VAL A 67 -0.59 6.99 17.62
C VAL A 67 0.04 6.52 18.92
N PRO A 68 0.86 7.35 19.60
CA PRO A 68 1.47 6.99 20.86
C PRO A 68 0.41 6.93 21.96
N LYS A 69 0.46 5.87 22.77
CA LYS A 69 -0.40 5.66 23.94
C LYS A 69 0.47 5.26 25.13
N VAL A 70 0.11 5.72 26.33
CA VAL A 70 0.77 5.28 27.56
C VAL A 70 0.07 4.05 28.11
N GLU A 71 0.81 2.96 28.26
CA GLU A 71 0.35 1.75 28.94
C GLU A 71 1.40 1.30 29.98
N LYS A 72 0.97 1.13 31.23
CA LYS A 72 1.83 0.72 32.36
C LYS A 72 3.12 1.56 32.49
N GLY A 73 3.01 2.87 32.27
CA GLY A 73 4.13 3.82 32.38
C GLY A 73 5.12 3.79 31.21
N ARG A 74 4.78 3.12 30.10
CA ARG A 74 5.60 3.07 28.88
C ARG A 74 4.79 3.59 27.69
N THR A 75 5.46 4.25 26.75
CA THR A 75 4.87 4.60 25.45
C THR A 75 4.81 3.35 24.58
N ILE A 76 3.62 3.03 24.11
CA ILE A 76 3.35 2.02 23.09
C ILE A 76 2.74 2.72 21.86
N TRP A 77 2.99 2.18 20.68
CA TRP A 77 2.36 2.67 19.46
C TRP A 77 1.12 1.84 19.17
N ALA A 78 -0.04 2.49 19.14
CA ALA A 78 -1.28 1.84 18.76
C ALA A 78 -1.28 1.62 17.24
N ARG A 79 -1.26 0.35 16.80
CA ARG A 79 -1.28 -0.02 15.39
C ARG A 79 -2.46 0.67 14.68
N PRO A 80 -2.25 1.27 13.50
CA PRO A 80 -3.31 1.92 12.76
C PRO A 80 -4.32 0.89 12.24
N GLU A 81 -5.58 1.31 12.15
CA GLU A 81 -6.70 0.44 11.77
C GLU A 81 -6.54 -0.19 10.38
N TRP A 82 -5.95 0.55 9.44
CA TRP A 82 -5.76 0.09 8.07
C TRP A 82 -4.77 -1.08 7.97
N PHE A 83 -3.87 -1.27 8.95
CA PHE A 83 -2.81 -2.27 8.78
C PHE A 83 -3.38 -3.68 8.96
N PRO A 84 -3.26 -4.56 7.96
CA PRO A 84 -3.92 -5.86 7.97
C PRO A 84 -3.35 -6.77 9.07
N THR A 85 -4.24 -7.47 9.77
CA THR A 85 -3.86 -8.46 10.81
C THR A 85 -3.98 -9.90 10.31
N THR A 86 -4.78 -10.13 9.27
CA THR A 86 -5.02 -11.44 8.65
C THR A 86 -5.35 -11.27 7.17
N GLY A 87 -5.26 -12.35 6.39
CA GLY A 87 -5.69 -12.38 4.99
C GLY A 87 -4.59 -12.03 3.99
N LYS A 88 -4.97 -11.91 2.71
CA LYS A 88 -4.11 -11.45 1.61
C LYS A 88 -4.67 -10.20 0.98
N GLY A 89 -3.79 -9.38 0.44
CA GLY A 89 -4.19 -8.13 -0.16
C GLY A 89 -3.03 -7.29 -0.67
N ILE A 90 -3.39 -6.11 -1.14
CA ILE A 90 -2.50 -5.09 -1.67
C ILE A 90 -2.68 -3.84 -0.81
N ILE A 91 -1.59 -3.36 -0.18
CA ILE A 91 -1.55 -2.00 0.33
C ILE A 91 -1.09 -1.11 -0.83
N PHE A 92 -2.01 -0.28 -1.34
CA PHE A 92 -1.79 0.58 -2.48
C PHE A 92 -1.51 2.01 -2.02
N LEU A 93 -0.27 2.48 -2.19
CA LEU A 93 0.15 3.83 -1.86
C LEU A 93 -0.10 4.74 -3.07
N ASP A 94 -1.16 5.55 -3.03
CA ASP A 94 -1.52 6.47 -4.11
C ASP A 94 -0.95 7.87 -3.89
N GLU A 95 -0.57 8.51 -5.00
CA GLU A 95 0.02 9.85 -5.05
C GLU A 95 1.12 10.14 -3.98
N PRO A 96 2.14 9.27 -3.77
CA PRO A 96 3.18 9.50 -2.76
C PRO A 96 3.97 10.80 -2.98
N ASN A 97 4.06 11.27 -4.22
CA ASN A 97 4.73 12.51 -4.58
C ASN A 97 3.98 13.79 -4.17
N ARG A 98 2.78 13.68 -3.57
CA ARG A 98 2.02 14.84 -3.05
C ARG A 98 2.31 15.17 -1.59
N ASP A 99 3.12 14.36 -0.92
CA ASP A 99 3.66 14.72 0.39
C ASP A 99 4.63 15.90 0.25
N ASN A 100 4.15 17.09 0.61
CA ASN A 100 4.91 18.33 0.46
C ASN A 100 6.04 18.46 1.50
N ALA A 101 5.92 17.78 2.65
CA ALA A 101 6.89 17.85 3.74
C ALA A 101 7.92 16.71 3.67
N GLY A 102 7.55 15.58 3.06
CA GLY A 102 8.40 14.39 2.91
C GLY A 102 8.36 13.45 4.12
N ASP A 103 7.85 13.91 5.26
CA ASP A 103 7.83 13.15 6.52
C ASP A 103 6.92 11.92 6.45
N VAL A 104 5.78 12.05 5.75
CA VAL A 104 4.80 10.96 5.57
C VAL A 104 5.40 9.87 4.67
N THR A 105 6.13 10.27 3.63
CA THR A 105 6.84 9.38 2.72
C THR A 105 7.99 8.67 3.42
N GLN A 106 8.74 9.36 4.29
CA GLN A 106 9.78 8.71 5.09
C GLN A 106 9.18 7.68 6.05
N ALA A 107 8.05 8.00 6.68
CA ALA A 107 7.37 7.09 7.59
C ALA A 107 6.90 5.79 6.90
N ILE A 108 6.54 5.85 5.61
CA ILE A 108 6.11 4.66 4.85
C ILE A 108 7.26 3.85 4.25
N PHE A 109 8.50 4.35 4.24
CA PHE A 109 9.63 3.60 3.67
C PHE A 109 9.91 2.30 4.43
N GLN A 110 9.78 2.31 5.76
CA GLN A 110 9.90 1.07 6.54
C GLN A 110 8.85 0.03 6.10
N LEU A 111 7.62 0.46 5.78
CA LEU A 111 6.61 -0.43 5.23
C LEU A 111 7.01 -0.98 3.85
N VAL A 112 7.51 -0.12 2.96
CA VAL A 112 7.86 -0.49 1.58
C VAL A 112 9.07 -1.43 1.53
N LEU A 113 10.05 -1.21 2.40
CA LEU A 113 11.32 -1.93 2.45
C LEU A 113 11.23 -3.20 3.30
N ASP A 114 10.67 -3.10 4.50
CA ASP A 114 10.70 -4.17 5.50
C ASP A 114 9.35 -4.91 5.66
N LYS A 115 8.28 -4.38 5.04
CA LYS A 115 6.91 -4.92 5.12
C LYS A 115 6.40 -5.05 6.55
N ARG A 116 6.80 -4.09 7.40
CA ARG A 116 6.53 -4.03 8.84
C ARG A 116 6.18 -2.61 9.25
N LEU A 117 5.39 -2.50 10.32
CA LEU A 117 5.26 -1.30 11.15
C LEU A 117 6.21 -1.38 12.34
#